data_AF-A0A0D0DX41-F1
#
_entry.id   AF-A0A0D0DX41-F1
#
_cell.length_a   1.000
_cell.length_b   1.000
_cell.length_c   1.000
_cell.angle_alpha   90.00
_cell.angle_beta   90.00
_cell.angle_gamma   90.00
#
_symmetry.space_group_name_H-M   'P 1'
#
loop_
_entity.id
_entity.type
_entity.pdbx_description
1 polymer ?
#
loop_
_entity_poly.entity_id
_entity_poly.type
_entity_poly.pdbx_seq_one_letter_code
_entity_poly.pdbx_strand_id
1 'polypeptide(L)'
;MVGKLEKEVRRRQTDAAEIQKQKRHVLRGLQKACNISLLGQDCRAFCPEMTITKMISQHGKGFVKFLTGYHELAQEVPPGQVYLFPSAWWEDVTNDAENPLSPKARWIYELTTLLRNEFIAAFVSGILLSISSDIAKRSKGMQPVVDFMEITDIYLARAIANTRAGFREKPLIRC
;
A
#
# COMPACT_ATOMS: atom_id res chain seq x y z
N MET A 1 -8.07 -2.73 -43.31
CA MET A 1 -8.65 -3.47 -42.16
C MET A 1 -7.58 -4.08 -41.25
N VAL A 2 -6.52 -4.70 -41.79
CA VAL A 2 -5.40 -5.31 -41.05
C VAL A 2 -4.73 -4.36 -40.03
N GLY A 3 -4.44 -3.11 -40.40
CA GLY A 3 -3.79 -2.15 -39.49
C GLY A 3 -4.61 -1.71 -38.27
N LYS A 4 -5.94 -1.88 -38.28
CA LYS A 4 -6.79 -1.60 -37.11
C LYS A 4 -6.71 -2.76 -36.10
N LEU A 5 -6.63 -3.99 -36.60
CA LEU A 5 -6.51 -5.20 -35.79
C LEU A 5 -5.14 -5.25 -35.10
N GLU A 6 -4.06 -4.95 -35.80
CA GLU A 6 -2.70 -4.95 -35.23
C GLU A 6 -2.50 -3.90 -34.14
N LYS A 7 -3.10 -2.71 -34.30
CA LYS A 7 -3.06 -1.67 -33.27
C LYS A 7 -3.81 -2.10 -32.02
N GLU A 8 -4.97 -2.73 -32.18
CA GLU A 8 -5.78 -3.25 -31.07
C GLU A 8 -5.07 -4.39 -30.33
N VAL A 9 -4.43 -5.32 -31.05
CA VAL A 9 -3.63 -6.41 -30.44
C VAL A 9 -2.46 -5.84 -29.65
N ARG A 10 -1.70 -4.88 -30.21
CA ARG A 10 -0.61 -4.22 -29.47
C ARG A 10 -1.09 -3.48 -28.23
N ARG A 11 -2.23 -2.80 -28.31
CA ARG A 11 -2.82 -2.11 -27.16
C ARG A 11 -3.15 -3.09 -26.03
N ARG A 12 -3.84 -4.19 -26.34
CA ARG A 12 -4.18 -5.22 -25.36
C ARG A 12 -2.96 -5.89 -24.72
N GLN A 13 -1.89 -6.10 -25.49
CA GLN A 13 -0.64 -6.66 -24.97
C GLN A 13 0.04 -5.70 -23.98
N THR A 14 0.08 -4.40 -24.29
CA THR A 14 0.63 -3.38 -23.37
C THR A 14 -0.20 -3.28 -22.09
N ASP A 15 -1.53 -3.25 -22.20
CA ASP A 15 -2.42 -3.17 -21.04
C ASP A 15 -2.26 -4.38 -20.11
N ALA A 16 -2.13 -5.59 -20.68
CA ALA A 16 -1.90 -6.81 -19.91
C ALA A 16 -0.55 -6.79 -19.16
N ALA A 17 0.51 -6.26 -19.79
CA ALA A 17 1.82 -6.15 -19.18
C ALA A 17 1.83 -5.16 -18.00
N GLU A 18 1.14 -4.03 -18.14
CA GLU A 18 1.00 -3.04 -17.06
C GLU A 18 0.18 -3.59 -15.89
N ILE A 19 -0.94 -4.26 -16.16
CA ILE A 19 -1.75 -4.92 -15.11
C ILE A 19 -0.91 -5.94 -14.34
N GLN A 20 -0.08 -6.73 -15.04
CA GLN A 20 0.79 -7.71 -14.41
C GLN A 20 1.87 -7.06 -13.53
N LYS A 21 2.40 -5.90 -13.94
CA LYS A 21 3.35 -5.12 -13.14
C LYS A 21 2.68 -4.54 -11.88
N GLN A 22 1.50 -3.95 -12.02
CA GLN A 22 0.72 -3.44 -10.88
C GLN A 22 0.41 -4.56 -9.89
N LYS A 23 -0.08 -5.71 -10.37
CA LYS A 23 -0.37 -6.89 -9.55
C LYS A 23 0.85 -7.36 -8.75
N ARG A 24 2.04 -7.35 -9.37
CA ARG A 24 3.31 -7.70 -8.70
C ARG A 24 3.61 -6.79 -7.52
N HIS A 25 3.45 -5.48 -7.69
CA HIS A 25 3.69 -4.52 -6.61
C HIS A 25 2.70 -4.73 -5.45
N VAL A 26 1.41 -4.89 -5.76
CA VAL A 26 0.38 -5.15 -4.76
C VAL A 26 0.65 -6.45 -3.98
N LEU A 27 1.03 -7.52 -4.69
CA LEU A 27 1.40 -8.79 -4.06
C LEU A 27 2.61 -8.66 -3.13
N ARG A 28 3.63 -7.90 -3.54
CA ARG A 28 4.79 -7.62 -2.67
C ARG A 28 4.41 -6.82 -1.44
N GLY A 29 3.51 -5.84 -1.58
CA GLY A 29 2.92 -5.13 -0.45
C GLY A 29 2.26 -6.08 0.54
N LEU A 30 1.36 -6.94 0.05
CA LEU A 30 0.65 -7.91 0.89
C LEU A 30 1.61 -8.89 1.57
N GLN A 31 2.57 -9.42 0.82
CA GLN A 31 3.58 -10.34 1.37
C GLN A 31 4.42 -9.65 2.46
N LYS A 32 4.84 -8.41 2.23
CA LYS A 32 5.60 -7.64 3.23
C LYS A 32 4.78 -7.40 4.49
N ALA A 33 3.52 -7.01 4.36
CA ALA A 33 2.61 -6.83 5.49
C ALA A 33 2.45 -8.13 6.30
N CYS A 34 2.13 -9.24 5.61
CA CYS A 34 1.99 -10.54 6.25
C CYS A 34 3.27 -11.02 6.96
N ASN A 35 4.45 -10.57 6.53
CA ASN A 35 5.72 -10.98 7.13
C ASN A 35 6.10 -10.15 8.36
N ILE A 36 5.55 -8.95 8.54
CA ILE A 36 6.00 -8.03 9.60
C ILE A 36 4.92 -7.70 10.63
N SER A 37 3.64 -7.85 10.29
CA SER A 37 2.55 -7.60 11.23
C SER A 37 2.48 -8.68 12.32
N LEU A 38 2.04 -8.28 13.52
CA LEU A 38 2.04 -9.17 14.70
C LEU A 38 1.30 -10.50 14.50
N LEU A 39 0.16 -10.48 13.78
CA LEU A 39 -0.64 -11.69 13.48
C LEU A 39 -0.42 -12.19 12.04
N GLY A 40 0.61 -11.70 11.37
CA GLY A 40 0.98 -12.10 10.02
C GLY A 40 -0.17 -12.06 9.01
N GLN A 41 -0.56 -13.24 8.49
CA GLN A 41 -1.62 -13.35 7.49
C GLN A 41 -3.02 -13.10 8.07
N ASP A 42 -3.24 -13.35 9.36
CA ASP A 42 -4.56 -13.21 9.98
C ASP A 42 -4.98 -11.74 10.09
N CYS A 43 -4.02 -10.81 10.11
CA CYS A 43 -4.30 -9.37 10.05
C CYS A 43 -5.08 -8.98 8.78
N ARG A 44 -5.06 -9.80 7.72
CA ARG A 44 -5.86 -9.56 6.51
C ARG A 44 -7.36 -9.60 6.76
N ALA A 45 -7.80 -10.35 7.77
CA ALA A 45 -9.21 -10.41 8.14
C ALA A 45 -9.75 -9.03 8.57
N PHE A 46 -8.89 -8.18 9.13
CA PHE A 46 -9.25 -6.81 9.54
C PHE A 46 -9.23 -5.79 8.39
N CYS A 47 -8.76 -6.18 7.19
CA CYS A 47 -8.54 -5.26 6.07
C CYS A 47 -9.23 -5.73 4.77
N PRO A 48 -10.56 -5.95 4.76
CA PRO A 48 -11.29 -6.44 3.57
C PRO A 48 -11.23 -5.47 2.37
N GLU A 49 -10.85 -4.22 2.58
CA GLU A 49 -10.60 -3.22 1.53
C GLU A 49 -9.32 -3.49 0.74
N MET A 50 -8.35 -4.21 1.31
CA MET A 50 -7.02 -4.45 0.73
C MET A 50 -6.99 -5.68 -0.17
N THR A 51 -7.78 -5.66 -1.25
CA THR A 51 -7.79 -6.75 -2.23
C THR A 51 -6.99 -6.39 -3.48
N ILE A 52 -6.37 -7.39 -4.12
CA ILE A 52 -5.65 -7.21 -5.38
C ILE A 52 -6.57 -6.56 -6.42
N THR A 53 -7.80 -7.06 -6.54
CA THR A 53 -8.81 -6.57 -7.49
C THR A 53 -9.12 -5.08 -7.28
N LYS A 54 -9.34 -4.64 -6.03
CA LYS A 54 -9.58 -3.21 -5.73
C LYS A 54 -8.36 -2.37 -6.09
N MET A 55 -7.15 -2.81 -5.75
CA MET A 55 -5.93 -2.04 -5.95
C MET A 55 -5.56 -1.85 -7.43
N ILE A 56 -5.71 -2.91 -8.25
CA ILE A 56 -5.40 -2.83 -9.69
C ILE A 56 -6.58 -2.34 -10.54
N SER A 57 -7.73 -2.06 -9.91
CA SER A 57 -8.93 -1.60 -10.63
C SER A 57 -8.67 -0.32 -11.42
N GLN A 58 -9.34 -0.22 -12.57
CA GLN A 58 -9.24 0.95 -13.46
C GLN A 58 -7.78 1.34 -13.78
N HIS A 59 -6.94 0.35 -14.10
CA HIS A 59 -5.51 0.54 -14.39
C HIS A 59 -4.72 1.13 -13.21
N GLY A 60 -5.02 0.71 -11.98
CA GLY A 60 -4.28 1.11 -10.78
C GLY A 60 -4.80 2.39 -10.09
N LYS A 61 -5.86 3.02 -10.61
CA LYS A 61 -6.50 4.17 -9.94
C LYS A 61 -7.03 3.80 -8.54
N GLY A 62 -7.43 2.55 -8.34
CA GLY A 62 -7.84 2.06 -7.02
C GLY A 62 -6.73 2.18 -5.97
N PHE A 63 -5.49 1.82 -6.34
CA PHE A 63 -4.33 2.00 -5.46
C PHE A 63 -4.01 3.46 -5.20
N VAL A 64 -4.06 4.32 -6.22
CA VAL A 64 -3.82 5.77 -6.06
C VAL A 64 -4.86 6.36 -5.09
N LYS A 65 -6.15 6.07 -5.30
CA LYS A 65 -7.23 6.52 -4.39
C LYS A 65 -7.00 6.03 -2.96
N PHE A 66 -6.58 4.78 -2.80
CA PHE A 66 -6.26 4.22 -1.49
C PHE A 66 -5.10 4.98 -0.81
N LEU A 67 -4.01 5.24 -1.52
CA LEU A 67 -2.88 5.99 -0.98
C LEU A 67 -3.23 7.43 -0.65
N THR A 68 -3.98 8.12 -1.52
CA THR A 68 -4.42 9.50 -1.29
C THR A 68 -5.25 9.58 -0.01
N GLY A 69 -6.28 8.74 0.12
CA GLY A 69 -7.09 8.71 1.34
C GLY A 69 -6.26 8.35 2.58
N TYR A 70 -5.32 7.40 2.47
CA TYR A 70 -4.45 7.02 3.58
C TYR A 70 -3.55 8.19 4.02
N HIS A 71 -3.04 8.95 3.05
CA HIS A 71 -2.19 10.11 3.31
C HIS A 71 -2.97 11.27 3.94
N GLU A 72 -4.15 11.59 3.40
CA GLU A 72 -5.04 12.64 3.93
C GLU A 72 -5.38 12.37 5.40
N LEU A 73 -5.78 11.14 5.73
CA LEU A 73 -6.08 10.75 7.11
C LEU A 73 -4.88 10.83 8.03
N ALA A 74 -3.70 10.45 7.54
CA ALA A 74 -2.46 10.56 8.31
C ALA A 74 -2.06 12.02 8.59
N GLN A 75 -2.52 12.98 7.77
CA GLN A 75 -2.28 14.41 7.98
C GLN A 75 -3.30 15.06 8.92
N GLU A 76 -4.55 14.60 8.89
CA GLU A 76 -5.63 15.15 9.73
C GLU A 76 -5.50 14.77 11.21
N VAL A 77 -4.85 13.65 11.51
CA VAL A 77 -4.79 13.14 12.89
C VAL A 77 -3.63 13.72 13.69
N PRO A 78 -3.89 14.26 14.90
CA PRO A 78 -2.84 14.80 15.76
C PRO A 78 -1.74 13.77 16.09
N PRO A 79 -0.48 14.21 16.29
CA PRO A 79 0.58 13.33 16.73
C PRO A 79 0.21 12.54 17.99
N GLY A 80 0.41 11.22 17.96
CA GLY A 80 0.10 10.33 19.09
C GLY A 80 -1.32 9.80 19.12
N GLN A 81 -2.19 10.19 18.19
CA GLN A 81 -3.51 9.59 18.03
C GLN A 81 -3.51 8.52 16.94
N VAL A 82 -4.33 7.48 17.16
CA VAL A 82 -4.55 6.40 16.21
C VAL A 82 -5.64 6.87 15.25
N TYR A 83 -5.34 6.95 13.96
CA TYR A 83 -6.36 7.28 12.96
C TYR A 83 -7.04 6.01 12.46
N LEU A 84 -8.34 6.07 12.22
CA LEU A 84 -9.07 4.94 11.67
C LEU A 84 -9.15 5.11 10.15
N PHE A 85 -8.57 4.18 9.38
CA PHE A 85 -8.82 4.17 7.95
C PHE A 85 -10.31 3.83 7.67
N PRO A 86 -11.08 4.64 6.94
CA PRO A 86 -12.49 4.37 6.69
C PRO A 86 -12.72 3.00 6.07
N SER A 87 -13.69 2.28 6.60
CA SER A 87 -14.03 0.92 6.18
C SER A 87 -15.48 0.68 6.55
N ALA A 88 -16.33 0.47 5.56
CA ALA A 88 -17.74 0.12 5.79
C ALA A 88 -17.86 -1.08 6.73
N TRP A 89 -16.96 -2.08 6.57
CA TRP A 89 -16.91 -3.23 7.45
C TRP A 89 -16.57 -2.85 8.90
N TRP A 90 -15.67 -1.89 9.11
CA TRP A 90 -15.32 -1.43 10.46
C TRP A 90 -16.41 -0.54 11.08
N GLU A 91 -17.07 0.28 10.25
CA GLU A 91 -18.23 1.10 10.65
C GLU A 91 -19.38 0.20 11.12
N ASP A 92 -19.68 -0.87 10.37
CA ASP A 92 -20.69 -1.86 10.76
C ASP A 92 -20.35 -2.52 12.10
N VAL A 93 -19.08 -2.94 12.29
CA VAL A 93 -18.60 -3.51 13.56
C VAL A 93 -18.77 -2.53 14.72
N THR A 94 -18.55 -1.23 14.50
CA THR A 94 -18.76 -0.21 15.54
C THR A 94 -20.23 0.07 15.82
N ASN A 95 -21.09 0.01 14.81
CA ASN A 95 -22.53 0.26 14.94
C ASN A 95 -23.26 -0.90 15.64
N ASP A 96 -22.82 -2.12 15.39
CA ASP A 96 -23.39 -3.34 15.98
C ASP A 96 -22.91 -3.60 17.42
N ALA A 97 -21.89 -2.86 17.88
CA ALA A 97 -21.34 -3.07 19.20
C ALA A 97 -22.25 -2.50 20.31
N GLU A 98 -22.27 -3.17 21.47
CA GLU A 98 -23.02 -2.70 22.65
C GLU A 98 -22.64 -1.25 23.00
N ASN A 99 -23.65 -0.42 23.30
CA ASN A 99 -23.45 0.97 23.71
C ASN A 99 -24.04 1.20 25.12
N PRO A 100 -23.22 1.45 26.17
CA PRO A 100 -21.77 1.62 26.12
C PRO A 100 -21.00 0.30 26.00
N LEU A 101 -19.88 0.33 25.28
CA LEU A 101 -18.96 -0.80 25.18
C LEU A 101 -18.47 -1.24 26.57
N SER A 102 -18.54 -2.55 26.85
CA SER A 102 -17.85 -3.11 28.02
C SER A 102 -16.35 -2.80 27.98
N PRO A 103 -15.65 -2.70 29.14
CA PRO A 103 -14.22 -2.42 29.16
C PRO A 103 -13.39 -3.41 28.31
N LYS A 104 -13.79 -4.69 28.30
CA LYS A 104 -13.16 -5.72 27.48
C LYS A 104 -13.38 -5.48 25.98
N ALA A 105 -14.61 -5.15 25.58
CA ALA A 105 -14.92 -4.88 24.18
C ALA A 105 -14.18 -3.64 23.66
N ARG A 106 -14.07 -2.59 24.48
CA ARG A 106 -13.25 -1.41 24.17
C ARG A 106 -11.78 -1.76 23.95
N TRP A 107 -11.18 -2.55 24.84
CA TRP A 107 -9.79 -2.97 24.69
C TRP A 107 -9.55 -3.79 23.42
N ILE A 108 -10.46 -4.72 23.09
CA ILE A 108 -10.39 -5.50 21.84
C ILE A 108 -10.48 -4.58 20.62
N TYR A 109 -11.40 -3.61 20.65
CA TYR A 109 -11.58 -2.64 19.58
C TYR A 109 -10.32 -1.78 19.34
N GLU A 110 -9.71 -1.28 20.41
CA GLU A 110 -8.45 -0.52 20.32
C GLU A 110 -7.30 -1.37 19.78
N LEU A 111 -7.14 -2.60 20.29
CA LEU A 111 -6.09 -3.51 19.85
C LEU A 111 -6.23 -3.87 18.36
N THR A 112 -7.44 -4.24 17.94
CA THR A 112 -7.72 -4.59 16.54
C THR A 112 -7.55 -3.40 15.60
N THR A 113 -7.89 -2.18 16.05
CA THR A 113 -7.62 -0.95 15.30
C THR A 113 -6.11 -0.72 15.11
N LEU A 114 -5.31 -0.92 16.15
CA LEU A 114 -3.86 -0.82 16.08
C LEU A 114 -3.26 -1.85 15.10
N LEU A 115 -3.69 -3.11 15.20
CA LEU A 115 -3.25 -4.19 14.30
C LEU A 115 -3.60 -3.91 12.85
N ARG A 116 -4.79 -3.36 12.60
CA ARG A 116 -5.23 -2.95 11.27
C ARG A 116 -4.36 -1.84 10.70
N ASN A 117 -4.08 -0.79 11.47
CA ASN A 117 -3.24 0.32 11.03
C ASN A 117 -1.81 -0.11 10.77
N GLU A 118 -1.25 -0.95 11.63
CA GLU A 118 0.07 -1.56 11.43
C GLU A 118 0.11 -2.32 10.09
N PHE A 119 -0.90 -3.15 9.82
CA PHE A 119 -0.98 -3.94 8.59
C PHE A 119 -1.08 -3.06 7.34
N ILE A 120 -1.92 -2.02 7.38
CA ILE A 120 -2.07 -1.05 6.28
C ILE A 120 -0.74 -0.33 6.03
N ALA A 121 -0.09 0.18 7.08
CA ALA A 121 1.18 0.88 6.97
C ALA A 121 2.29 -0.02 6.40
N ALA A 122 2.34 -1.27 6.84
CA ALA A 122 3.26 -2.28 6.34
C ALA A 122 3.05 -2.59 4.85
N PHE A 123 1.79 -2.69 4.43
CA PHE A 123 1.42 -2.90 3.03
C PHE A 123 1.83 -1.71 2.15
N VAL A 124 1.46 -0.48 2.55
CA VAL A 124 1.82 0.74 1.83
C VAL A 124 3.33 0.83 1.68
N SER A 125 4.07 0.62 2.77
CA SER A 125 5.54 0.62 2.77
C SER A 125 6.10 -0.46 1.83
N GLY A 126 5.53 -1.66 1.84
CA GLY A 126 5.94 -2.76 0.96
C GLY A 126 5.74 -2.45 -0.52
N ILE A 127 4.63 -1.80 -0.89
CA ILE A 127 4.39 -1.36 -2.27
C ILE A 127 5.38 -0.25 -2.65
N LEU A 128 5.51 0.79 -1.83
CA LEU A 128 6.41 1.92 -2.10
C LEU A 128 7.86 1.46 -2.25
N LEU A 129 8.31 0.50 -1.43
CA LEU A 129 9.63 -0.10 -1.56
C LEU A 129 9.78 -0.89 -2.86
N SER A 130 8.75 -1.64 -3.25
CA SER A 130 8.81 -2.37 -4.53
C SER A 130 8.84 -1.43 -5.73
N ILE A 131 8.07 -0.34 -5.71
CA ILE A 131 8.07 0.68 -6.77
C ILE A 131 9.43 1.38 -6.80
N SER A 132 9.93 1.80 -5.64
CA SER A 132 11.25 2.45 -5.50
C SER A 132 12.39 1.57 -5.99
N SER A 133 12.30 0.25 -5.76
CA SER A 133 13.28 -0.72 -6.29
C SER A 133 13.28 -0.75 -7.82
N ASP A 134 12.10 -0.73 -8.44
CA ASP A 134 11.97 -0.71 -9.90
C ASP A 134 12.43 0.62 -10.49
N ILE A 135 12.16 1.74 -9.82
CA ILE A 135 12.70 3.08 -10.15
C ILE A 135 14.23 3.07 -10.12
N ALA A 136 14.82 2.64 -9.00
CA ALA A 136 16.27 2.66 -8.79
C ALA A 136 17.00 1.79 -9.83
N LYS A 137 16.36 0.73 -10.31
CA LYS A 137 16.89 -0.15 -11.37
C LYS A 137 16.64 0.38 -12.79
N ARG A 138 16.09 1.59 -12.94
CA ARG A 138 15.68 2.22 -14.21
C ARG A 138 14.84 1.28 -15.08
N SER A 139 13.92 0.57 -14.42
CA SER A 139 13.02 -0.36 -15.12
C SER A 139 12.20 0.42 -16.16
N LYS A 140 12.03 -0.16 -17.34
CA LYS A 140 11.31 0.47 -18.46
C LYS A 140 9.93 0.99 -17.99
N GLY A 141 9.63 2.27 -18.25
CA GLY A 141 8.36 2.93 -17.89
C GLY A 141 8.30 3.63 -16.53
N MET A 142 9.40 3.71 -15.76
CA MET A 142 9.40 4.34 -14.43
C MET A 142 9.77 5.83 -14.40
N GLN A 143 10.22 6.40 -15.53
CA GLN A 143 10.63 7.81 -15.61
C GLN A 143 9.54 8.80 -15.13
N PRO A 144 8.26 8.65 -15.53
CA PRO A 144 7.22 9.57 -15.06
C PRO A 144 6.97 9.51 -13.55
N VAL A 145 7.29 8.38 -12.90
CA VAL A 145 7.17 8.22 -11.44
C VAL A 145 8.32 8.92 -10.73
N VAL A 146 9.52 8.90 -11.31
CA VAL A 146 10.66 9.69 -10.81
C VAL A 146 10.33 11.17 -10.88
N ASP A 147 9.87 11.63 -12.04
CA ASP A 147 9.51 13.03 -12.25
C ASP A 147 8.38 13.44 -11.27
N PHE A 148 7.37 12.60 -11.06
CA PHE A 148 6.32 12.84 -10.05
C PHE A 148 6.88 12.89 -8.62
N MET A 149 7.81 12.01 -8.25
CA MET A 149 8.43 11.99 -6.92
C MET A 149 9.36 13.18 -6.67
N GLU A 150 9.98 13.73 -7.71
CA GLU A 150 10.78 14.96 -7.62
C GLU A 150 9.90 16.21 -7.44
N ILE A 151 8.64 16.15 -7.90
CA ILE A 151 7.66 17.23 -7.80
C ILE A 151 6.82 17.14 -6.50
N THR A 152 6.67 15.94 -5.93
CA THR A 152 5.82 15.71 -4.76
C THR A 152 6.60 15.80 -3.44
N ASP A 153 5.95 16.38 -2.44
CA ASP A 153 6.47 16.88 -1.17
C ASP A 153 7.59 16.08 -0.47
N ILE A 154 8.48 16.82 0.19
CA ILE A 154 9.78 16.42 0.78
C ILE A 154 9.65 15.20 1.70
N TYR A 155 8.49 14.97 2.32
CA TYR A 155 8.27 13.90 3.29
C TYR A 155 8.24 12.50 2.67
N LEU A 156 7.63 12.30 1.49
CA LEU A 156 7.59 10.99 0.84
C LEU A 156 8.98 10.61 0.30
N ALA A 157 9.66 11.58 -0.33
CA ALA A 157 11.04 11.44 -0.77
C ALA A 157 11.99 11.15 0.41
N ARG A 158 11.80 11.84 1.55
CA ARG A 158 12.57 11.64 2.79
C ARG A 158 12.31 10.26 3.40
N ALA A 159 11.07 9.78 3.45
CA ALA A 159 10.74 8.44 3.96
C ALA A 159 11.41 7.34 3.12
N ILE A 160 11.41 7.48 1.79
CA ILE A 160 12.07 6.54 0.88
C ILE A 160 13.60 6.63 1.00
N ALA A 161 14.16 7.83 1.11
CA ALA A 161 15.60 8.05 1.33
C ALA A 161 16.08 7.45 2.66
N ASN A 162 15.33 7.66 3.75
CA ASN A 162 15.64 7.12 5.07
C ASN A 162 15.57 5.59 5.08
N THR A 163 14.56 5.01 4.42
CA THR A 163 14.45 3.56 4.30
C THR A 163 15.65 3.00 3.52
N ARG A 164 16.06 3.67 2.43
CA ARG A 164 17.24 3.28 1.64
C ARG A 164 18.56 3.44 2.40
N ALA A 165 18.69 4.45 3.26
CA ALA A 165 19.86 4.64 4.11
C ALA A 165 20.01 3.51 5.16
N GLY A 166 18.89 2.98 5.67
CA GLY A 166 18.87 1.81 6.56
C GLY A 166 19.27 0.49 5.89
N PHE A 167 19.19 0.40 4.56
CA PHE A 167 19.57 -0.77 3.77
C PHE A 167 20.96 -0.67 3.11
N ARG A 168 21.84 0.25 3.55
CA ARG A 168 23.25 0.18 3.12
C ARG A 168 23.83 -1.15 3.58
N GLU A 169 23.98 -2.06 2.62
CA GLU A 169 24.76 -3.28 2.74
C GLU A 169 26.13 -2.88 3.30
N LYS A 170 26.39 -3.23 4.57
CA LYS A 170 27.77 -3.26 5.05
C LYS A 170 28.52 -4.16 4.07
N PRO A 171 29.66 -3.72 3.51
CA PRO A 171 30.44 -4.59 2.66
C PRO A 171 30.78 -5.83 3.50
N LEU A 172 30.40 -7.00 2.99
CA LEU A 172 30.83 -8.27 3.56
C LEU A 172 32.36 -8.22 3.57
N ILE A 173 32.92 -8.14 4.78
CA ILE A 173 34.35 -8.22 5.04
C ILE A 173 34.82 -9.50 4.35
N ARG A 174 35.62 -9.35 3.29
CA ARG A 174 36.34 -10.47 2.70
C ARG A 174 37.57 -10.69 3.56
N CYS A 175 37.58 -11.80 4.30
CA CYS A 175 38.80 -12.40 4.81
C CYS A 175 39.59 -13.02 3.65
#